data_AF-A0A9R0QKB9-F1
#
_entry.id   AF-A0A9R0QKB9-F1
#
_cell.length_a   1.000
_cell.length_b   1.000
_cell.length_c   1.000
_cell.angle_alpha   90.00
_cell.angle_beta   90.00
_cell.angle_gamma   90.00
#
_symmetry.space_group_name_H-M   'P 1'
#
loop_
_entity.id
_entity.type
_entity.pdbx_description
1 polymer ?
#
loop_
_entity_poly.entity_id
_entity_poly.type
_entity_poly.pdbx_seq_one_letter_code
_entity_poly.pdbx_strand_id
1 'polypeptide(L)' 'MYKTELCNKWEESGACLYADQCQFAHGIAELRPIIRHPRYKTQVCRMVIGGGLCPYSYRCHFRHSITPADYFPLLHP' A
#
# COMPACT_ATOMS: atom_id res chain seq x y z
N MET A 1 7.06 -7.03 -5.14
CA MET A 1 6.76 -8.14 -4.21
C MET A 1 6.17 -9.27 -5.03
N TYR A 2 6.39 -10.52 -4.64
CA TYR A 2 5.92 -11.69 -5.42
C TYR A 2 4.69 -12.32 -4.77
N LYS A 3 3.64 -12.53 -5.58
CA LYS A 3 2.35 -13.11 -5.20
C LYS A 3 1.71 -12.46 -3.96
N THR A 4 1.90 -11.16 -3.76
CA THR A 4 1.29 -10.41 -2.63
C THR A 4 -0.05 -9.76 -2.96
N GLU A 5 -0.46 -9.85 -4.21
CA GLU A 5 -1.73 -9.33 -4.75
C GLU A 5 -2.33 -10.40 -5.67
N LEU A 6 -3.66 -10.45 -5.77
CA LEU A 6 -4.35 -11.40 -6.66
C LEU A 6 -4.19 -11.00 -8.12
N CYS A 7 -4.18 -11.99 -9.00
CA CYS A 7 -4.10 -11.79 -10.43
C CYS A 7 -5.49 -11.50 -11.00
N ASN A 8 -5.74 -10.26 -11.41
CA ASN A 8 -7.04 -9.87 -11.98
C ASN A 8 -7.43 -10.73 -13.18
N LYS A 9 -6.49 -11.09 -14.07
CA LYS A 9 -6.79 -11.89 -15.27
C LYS A 9 -7.26 -13.29 -14.91
N TRP A 10 -6.60 -13.90 -13.92
CA TRP A 10 -7.00 -15.19 -13.39
C TRP A 10 -8.35 -15.11 -12.67
N GLU A 11 -8.59 -14.09 -11.85
CA GLU A 11 -9.90 -13.91 -11.19
C GLU A 11 -11.04 -13.69 -12.18
N GLU A 12 -10.81 -12.91 -13.24
CA GLU A 12 -11.83 -12.59 -14.24
C GLU A 12 -12.17 -13.79 -15.14
N SER A 13 -11.17 -14.59 -15.52
CA SER A 13 -11.32 -15.56 -16.62
C SER A 13 -10.92 -16.99 -16.27
N GLY A 14 -10.34 -17.24 -15.09
CA GLY A 14 -9.72 -18.51 -14.73
C GLY A 14 -8.45 -18.82 -15.52
N ALA A 15 -7.96 -17.88 -16.33
CA ALA A 15 -6.79 -18.05 -17.18
C ALA A 15 -5.82 -16.87 -17.04
N CYS A 16 -4.53 -17.15 -17.15
CA CYS A 16 -3.48 -16.14 -17.13
C CYS A 16 -2.37 -16.54 -18.12
N LEU A 17 -2.02 -15.62 -19.02
CA LEU A 17 -1.00 -15.83 -20.06
C LEU A 17 0.40 -16.14 -19.47
N TYR A 18 0.63 -15.74 -18.22
CA TYR A 18 1.90 -15.95 -17.54
C TYR A 18 1.97 -17.29 -16.79
N ALA A 19 0.85 -18.03 -16.66
CA ALA A 19 0.78 -19.31 -15.97
C ALA A 19 1.56 -19.27 -14.63
N ASP A 20 2.42 -20.25 -14.37
CA ASP A 20 3.18 -20.36 -13.12
C ASP A 20 4.23 -19.25 -12.93
N GLN A 21 4.58 -18.54 -14.01
CA GLN A 21 5.48 -17.37 -13.98
C GLN A 21 4.75 -16.07 -13.62
N CYS A 22 3.43 -16.11 -13.39
CA CYS A 22 2.68 -14.96 -12.94
C CYS A 22 3.24 -14.43 -11.61
N GLN A 23 3.52 -13.13 -11.56
CA GLN A 23 4.00 -12.47 -10.34
C GLN A 23 2.88 -12.20 -9.33
N PHE A 24 1.62 -12.38 -9.73
CA PHE A 24 0.44 -12.24 -8.90
C PHE A 24 -0.10 -13.61 -8.50
N ALA A 25 -0.87 -13.68 -7.43
CA ALA A 25 -1.44 -14.94 -6.93
C ALA A 25 -2.69 -15.34 -7.74
N HIS A 26 -2.75 -16.60 -8.20
CA HIS A 26 -3.93 -17.20 -8.86
C HIS A 26 -4.99 -17.71 -7.86
N GLY A 27 -4.98 -17.20 -6.64
CA GLY A 27 -5.92 -17.55 -5.59
C GLY A 27 -5.33 -17.36 -4.21
N ILE A 28 -6.16 -17.50 -3.18
CA ILE A 28 -5.77 -17.31 -1.77
C ILE A 28 -4.62 -18.25 -1.37
N ALA A 29 -4.60 -19.47 -1.92
CA ALA A 29 -3.56 -20.45 -1.65
C ALA A 29 -2.15 -20.00 -2.09
N GLU A 30 -2.06 -19.15 -3.12
CA GLU A 30 -0.78 -18.61 -3.58
C GLU A 30 -0.46 -17.23 -3.02
N LEU A 31 -1.44 -16.58 -2.35
CA LEU A 31 -1.33 -15.22 -1.86
C LEU A 31 -0.41 -15.15 -0.65
N ARG A 32 0.66 -14.39 -0.78
CA ARG A 32 1.70 -14.22 0.24
C ARG A 32 1.41 -13.00 1.11
N PRO A 33 1.60 -13.10 2.43
CA PRO A 33 1.45 -11.96 3.32
C PRO A 33 2.53 -10.91 3.05
N ILE A 34 2.14 -9.63 3.15
CA ILE A 34 3.10 -8.52 3.12
C ILE A 34 3.59 -8.27 4.54
N ILE A 35 4.82 -8.66 4.84
CA ILE A 35 5.49 -8.26 6.08
C ILE A 35 5.97 -6.82 5.91
N ARG A 36 5.35 -5.90 6.64
CA ARG A 36 5.72 -4.48 6.63
C ARG A 36 6.56 -4.16 7.84
N HIS A 37 7.40 -3.13 7.71
CA HIS A 37 8.12 -2.58 8.85
C HIS A 37 7.13 -2.14 9.94
N PRO A 38 7.43 -2.32 11.25
CA PRO A 38 6.54 -1.92 12.34
C PRO A 38 6.12 -0.45 12.33
N ARG A 39 6.91 0.42 11.68
CA ARG A 39 6.60 1.86 11.50
C ARG A 39 5.82 2.20 10.22
N TYR A 40 5.35 1.20 9.48
CA TYR A 40 4.51 1.43 8.31
C TYR A 40 3.23 2.16 8.71
N LYS A 41 2.96 3.31 8.10
CA LYS A 41 1.79 4.16 8.37
C LYS A 41 1.64 4.54 9.86
N THR A 42 2.74 4.65 10.60
CA THR A 42 2.73 5.17 11.99
C THR A 42 3.00 6.67 12.08
N GLN A 43 3.42 7.32 10.99
CA GLN A 43 3.58 8.77 10.91
C GLN A 43 2.77 9.32 9.73
N VAL A 44 2.29 10.56 9.84
CA VAL A 44 1.60 11.28 8.76
C VAL A 44 2.56 11.64 7.62
N CYS A 45 2.05 11.62 6.40
CA CYS A 45 2.81 12.03 5.22
C CYS A 45 3.03 13.54 5.24
N ARG A 46 4.29 13.97 5.16
CA ARG A 46 4.67 15.40 5.17
C ARG A 46 4.03 16.20 4.03
N MET A 47 3.87 15.59 2.86
CA MET A 47 3.22 16.26 1.72
C MET A 47 1.74 16.51 2.01
N VAL A 48 1.05 15.52 2.58
CA VAL A 48 -0.39 15.61 2.87
C VAL A 48 -0.66 16.57 4.03
N ILE A 49 0.14 16.55 5.10
CA ILE A 49 0.00 17.52 6.18
C ILE A 49 0.35 18.96 5.74
N GLY A 50 1.25 19.11 4.77
CA GLY A 50 1.54 20.38 4.12
C GLY A 50 0.46 20.85 3.13
N GLY A 51 -0.67 20.15 3.03
CA GLY A 51 -1.79 20.50 2.13
C GLY A 51 -1.59 20.10 0.67
N GLY A 52 -0.53 19.35 0.35
CA GLY A 52 -0.22 18.89 -1.00
C GLY A 52 -0.77 17.51 -1.34
N LEU A 53 -0.84 17.22 -2.63
CA LEU A 53 -1.11 15.88 -3.15
C LEU A 53 0.14 15.00 -3.02
N CYS A 54 0.01 13.82 -2.44
CA CYS A 54 1.11 12.86 -2.36
C CYS A 54 1.19 12.04 -3.66
N PRO A 55 2.31 12.08 -4.41
CA PRO A 55 2.44 11.36 -5.68
C PRO A 55 2.43 9.84 -5.52
N TYR A 56 2.70 9.34 -4.31
CA TYR A 56 2.70 7.91 -4.00
C TYR A 56 1.30 7.36 -3.72
N SER A 57 0.29 8.22 -3.49
CA SER A 57 -1.10 7.80 -3.25
C SER A 57 -1.17 6.64 -2.22
N TYR A 58 -1.91 5.57 -2.51
CA TYR A 58 -2.05 4.40 -1.65
C TYR A 58 -0.74 3.63 -1.40
N ARG A 59 0.28 3.82 -2.25
CA ARG A 59 1.63 3.24 -2.10
C ARG A 59 2.50 4.01 -1.11
N CYS A 60 2.04 5.16 -0.61
CA CYS A 60 2.77 5.88 0.43
C CYS A 60 2.93 5.02 1.69
N HIS A 61 4.14 4.99 2.25
CA HIS A 61 4.43 4.29 3.50
C HIS A 61 4.02 5.09 4.75
N PHE A 62 3.57 6.33 4.58
CA PHE A 62 3.06 7.22 5.61
C PHE A 62 1.53 7.33 5.52
N ARG A 63 0.88 7.79 6.59
CA ARG A 63 -0.57 8.00 6.61
C ARG A 63 -0.97 9.21 5.78
N HIS A 64 -2.09 9.10 5.08
CA HIS A 64 -2.79 10.25 4.48
C HIS A 64 -4.03 10.66 5.28
N SER A 65 -4.35 9.94 6.35
CA SER A 65 -5.32 10.37 7.36
C SER A 65 -4.62 11.29 8.35
N ILE A 66 -5.05 12.56 8.37
CA ILE A 66 -4.55 13.57 9.31
C ILE A 66 -5.47 13.60 10.54
N THR A 67 -4.88 13.66 11.73
CA THR A 67 -5.57 13.85 13.00
C THR A 67 -5.14 15.17 13.65
N PRO A 68 -5.90 15.72 14.61
CA PRO A 68 -5.49 16.94 15.32
C PRO A 68 -4.09 16.85 15.97
N ALA A 69 -3.70 15.66 16.44
CA ALA A 69 -2.39 15.42 17.04
C ALA A 69 -1.24 15.58 16.04
N ASP A 70 -1.48 15.39 14.74
CA ASP A 70 -0.45 15.53 13.71
C ASP A 70 -0.08 17.01 13.47
N TYR A 71 -0.95 17.97 13.80
CA TYR A 71 -0.69 19.41 13.70
C TYR A 71 0.04 19.98 14.93
N PHE A 72 -0.02 19.29 16.07
CA PHE A 72 0.56 19.76 17.33
C PHE A 72 2.07 20.09 17.22
N PRO A 73 2.91 19.27 16.56
CA PRO A 73 4.33 19.58 16.36
C PRO A 73 4.59 20.78 15.43
N LEU A 74 3.59 21.20 14.63
CA LEU A 74 3.71 22.35 13.74
C LEU A 74 3.32 23.67 14.42
N LEU A 75 2.56 23.61 15.51
CA LEU A 75 2.10 24.78 16.26
C LEU A 75 3.08 25.21 17.35
N HIS A 76 4.01 24.33 17.73
CA HIS A 76 5.02 24.58 18.76
C HIS A 76 6.41 24.16 18.23
N PRO A 77 7.12 25.07 17.53
CA PRO A 77 8.44 24.81 16.95
C PRO A 77 9.55 24.64 17.99
#